data_AF-A0A7V8J1W9-F1
#
_entry.id   AF-A0A7V8J1W9-F1
#
_cell.length_a   1.000
_cell.length_b   1.000
_cell.length_c   1.000
_cell.angle_alpha   90.00
_cell.angle_beta   90.00
_cell.angle_gamma   90.00
#
_symmetry.space_group_name_H-M   'P 1'
#
loop_
_entity.id
_entity.type
_entity.pdbx_description
1 polymer ?
#
loop_
_entity_poly.entity_id
_entity_poly.type
_entity_poly.pdbx_seq_one_letter_code
_entity_poly.pdbx_strand_id
1 'polypeptide(L)'
;MIKFDCTKVSGKVDYVKVVNQMSKGVRANVSLDGHVIPNMQMETEFFEELDAGDQVTLYTIFKNSKQRDKNFGVLYGLKKSDGKKAFATQYRWQVPLTLAVYAVIAFCVVFVIGWPVTVALLRFSGLFMPSMTEVTTIALVEASLAGGFFLWGAWKMINCTADAEAWKTMDPASLSGRFSKLYK
;
A
#
# COMPACT_ATOMS: atom_id res chain seq x y z
N MET A 1 3.32 -9.89 -8.13
CA MET A 1 3.81 -9.32 -6.86
C MET A 1 3.54 -7.81 -6.87
N ILE A 2 2.72 -7.31 -5.95
CA ILE A 2 2.43 -5.88 -5.85
C ILE A 2 3.70 -5.20 -5.33
N LYS A 3 4.30 -4.32 -6.14
CA LYS A 3 5.47 -3.53 -5.76
C LYS A 3 4.98 -2.17 -5.26
N PHE A 4 5.16 -1.95 -3.97
CA PHE A 4 5.05 -0.64 -3.35
C PHE A 4 6.46 -0.08 -3.17
N ASP A 5 6.68 1.12 -3.68
CA ASP A 5 7.93 1.87 -3.51
C ASP A 5 7.66 3.00 -2.52
N CYS A 6 8.38 3.02 -1.40
CA CYS A 6 8.37 4.13 -0.44
C CYS A 6 9.46 5.14 -0.87
N THR A 7 9.07 6.37 -1.20
CA THR A 7 9.99 7.39 -1.74
C THR A 7 9.79 8.75 -1.08
N LYS A 8 10.88 9.51 -1.00
CA LYS A 8 10.88 10.94 -0.65
C LYS A 8 11.08 11.77 -1.90
N VAL A 9 10.21 12.74 -2.11
CA VAL A 9 10.32 13.69 -3.22
C VAL A 9 10.34 15.09 -2.63
N SER A 10 11.38 15.85 -2.95
CA SER A 10 11.53 17.24 -2.51
C SER A 10 11.38 18.15 -3.72
N GLY A 11 10.71 19.29 -3.52
CA GLY A 11 10.53 20.28 -4.57
C GLY A 11 9.71 21.46 -4.10
N LYS A 12 9.62 22.48 -4.95
CA LYS A 12 8.72 23.61 -4.75
C LYS A 12 7.32 23.23 -5.23
N VAL A 13 6.30 23.46 -4.40
CA VAL A 13 4.91 23.24 -4.78
C VAL A 13 4.49 24.30 -5.77
N ASP A 14 4.12 23.92 -7.00
CA ASP A 14 3.54 24.88 -7.95
C ASP A 14 2.05 25.02 -7.73
N TYR A 15 1.35 23.88 -7.63
CA TYR A 15 -0.09 23.83 -7.34
C TYR A 15 -0.50 22.45 -6.85
N VAL A 16 -1.63 22.41 -6.13
CA VAL A 16 -2.34 21.18 -5.77
C VAL A 16 -3.78 21.26 -6.27
N LYS A 17 -4.14 20.40 -7.22
CA LYS A 17 -5.49 20.38 -7.81
C LYS A 17 -6.27 19.17 -7.34
N VAL A 18 -7.38 19.40 -6.64
CA VAL A 18 -8.29 18.34 -6.22
C VAL A 18 -8.96 17.70 -7.44
N VAL A 19 -8.89 16.37 -7.50
CA VAL A 19 -9.55 15.54 -8.51
C VAL A 19 -10.84 14.96 -7.94
N ASN A 20 -10.82 14.48 -6.70
CA ASN A 20 -12.00 13.93 -6.05
C ASN A 20 -11.89 14.03 -4.52
N GLN A 21 -13.01 14.33 -3.84
CA GLN A 21 -13.11 14.25 -2.38
C GLN A 21 -13.48 12.82 -1.96
N MET A 22 -12.85 12.32 -0.90
CA MET A 22 -13.11 11.00 -0.32
C MET A 22 -13.54 11.16 1.15
N SER A 23 -14.22 10.16 1.71
CA SER A 23 -14.76 10.21 3.06
C SER A 23 -13.73 10.44 4.18
N LYS A 24 -12.45 10.14 3.93
CA LYS A 24 -11.32 10.36 4.86
C LYS A 24 -10.10 10.99 4.19
N GLY A 25 -10.30 11.84 3.18
CA GLY A 25 -9.20 12.55 2.54
C GLY A 25 -9.52 13.03 1.13
N VAL A 26 -8.49 13.42 0.40
CA VAL A 26 -8.61 14.02 -0.93
C VAL A 26 -7.72 13.29 -1.91
N ARG A 27 -8.22 13.07 -3.13
CA ARG A 27 -7.40 12.68 -4.27
C ARG A 27 -7.06 13.95 -5.05
N ALA A 28 -5.78 14.26 -5.15
CA ALA A 28 -5.28 15.46 -5.81
C ALA A 28 -4.14 15.14 -6.78
N ASN A 29 -3.94 16.05 -7.73
CA ASN A 29 -2.75 16.12 -8.56
C ASN A 29 -1.82 17.18 -7.95
N VAL A 30 -0.61 16.77 -7.57
CA VAL A 30 0.39 17.64 -6.96
C VAL A 30 1.45 17.97 -7.99
N SER A 31 1.71 19.26 -8.24
CA SER A 31 2.83 19.70 -9.08
C SER A 31 4.01 20.11 -8.20
N LEU A 32 5.16 19.53 -8.48
CA LEU A 32 6.45 19.87 -7.85
C LEU A 32 7.47 20.20 -8.95
N ASP A 33 8.10 21.37 -8.85
CA ASP A 33 9.14 21.83 -9.78
C ASP A 33 8.75 21.68 -11.28
N GLY A 34 7.49 21.98 -11.63
CA GLY A 34 6.94 21.86 -12.97
C GLY A 34 6.52 20.43 -13.38
N HIS A 35 6.62 19.46 -12.49
CA HIS A 35 6.26 18.06 -12.74
C HIS A 35 5.02 17.63 -11.97
N VAL A 36 4.02 17.15 -12.70
CA VAL A 36 2.74 16.71 -12.13
C VAL A 36 2.81 15.26 -11.68
N ILE A 37 2.43 15.01 -10.44
CA ILE A 37 2.22 13.70 -9.83
C ILE A 37 0.70 13.48 -9.70
N PRO A 38 0.08 12.70 -10.59
CA PRO A 38 -1.35 12.50 -10.57
C PRO A 38 -1.80 11.44 -9.57
N ASN A 39 -3.09 11.45 -9.23
CA ASN A 39 -3.75 10.44 -8.40
C ASN A 39 -3.07 10.22 -7.03
N MET A 40 -2.66 11.30 -6.39
CA MET A 40 -2.14 11.26 -5.03
C MET A 40 -3.30 11.33 -4.04
N GLN A 41 -3.44 10.30 -3.20
CA GLN A 41 -4.36 10.31 -2.08
C GLN A 41 -3.64 10.85 -0.84
N MET A 42 -4.26 11.82 -0.17
CA MET A 42 -3.76 12.43 1.05
C MET A 42 -4.91 12.72 2.02
N GLU A 43 -4.59 12.94 3.28
CA GLU A 43 -5.54 13.45 4.25
C GLU A 43 -5.86 14.93 3.96
N THR A 44 -7.06 15.38 4.33
CA THR A 44 -7.48 16.77 4.11
C THR A 44 -6.55 17.76 4.82
N GLU A 45 -6.08 17.42 6.02
CA GLU A 45 -5.10 18.20 6.78
C GLU A 45 -3.81 18.44 5.97
N PHE A 46 -3.29 17.42 5.28
CA PHE A 46 -2.13 17.58 4.41
C PHE A 46 -2.40 18.42 3.18
N PHE A 47 -3.62 18.39 2.65
CA PHE A 47 -3.99 19.27 1.54
C PHE A 47 -4.03 20.74 1.98
N GLU A 48 -4.59 21.01 3.16
CA GLU A 48 -4.66 22.36 3.74
C GLU A 48 -3.28 22.91 4.13
N GLU A 49 -2.34 22.03 4.48
CA GLU A 49 -0.97 22.43 4.77
C GLU A 49 -0.11 22.65 3.52
N LEU A 50 -0.54 22.24 2.32
CA LEU A 50 0.25 22.37 1.09
C LEU A 50 -0.07 23.68 0.36
N ASP A 51 0.71 24.71 0.67
CA ASP A 51 0.61 26.00 0.00
C ASP A 51 1.48 26.09 -1.26
N ALA A 52 0.98 26.77 -2.28
CA ALA A 52 1.75 27.04 -3.50
C ALA A 52 2.92 27.98 -3.18
N GLY A 53 4.11 27.61 -3.66
CA GLY A 53 5.35 28.35 -3.44
C GLY A 53 6.23 27.77 -2.33
N ASP A 54 5.69 26.90 -1.46
CA ASP A 54 6.45 26.28 -0.38
C ASP A 54 7.44 25.24 -0.90
N GLN A 55 8.61 25.20 -0.27
CA GLN A 55 9.57 24.12 -0.48
C GLN A 55 9.29 22.99 0.51
N VAL A 56 8.89 21.83 -0.01
CA VAL A 56 8.43 20.70 0.80
C VAL A 56 9.15 19.42 0.42
N THR A 57 9.20 18.48 1.35
CA THR A 57 9.58 17.09 1.11
C THR A 57 8.40 16.20 1.41
N LEU A 58 7.86 15.55 0.38
CA LEU A 58 6.74 14.63 0.45
C LEU A 58 7.23 13.20 0.64
N TYR A 59 6.71 12.54 1.66
CA TYR A 59 6.92 11.12 1.93
C TYR A 59 5.75 10.35 1.34
N THR A 60 6.00 9.62 0.26
CA THR A 60 4.97 9.05 -0.58
C THR A 60 5.18 7.55 -0.77
N ILE A 61 4.08 6.79 -0.69
CA ILE A 61 4.05 5.36 -0.97
C ILE A 61 3.37 5.18 -2.32
N PHE A 62 4.12 4.67 -3.29
CA PHE A 62 3.61 4.48 -4.66
C PHE A 62 3.38 3.01 -4.96
N LYS A 63 2.22 2.71 -5.54
CA LYS A 63 2.01 1.44 -6.21
C LYS A 63 2.47 1.56 -7.66
N ASN A 64 3.52 0.82 -8.01
CA ASN A 64 3.99 0.75 -9.38
C ASN A 64 3.37 -0.46 -10.09
N SER A 65 2.64 -0.19 -11.18
CA SER A 65 1.99 -1.19 -12.02
C SER A 65 2.50 -1.09 -13.47
N LYS A 66 2.49 -2.22 -14.19
CA LYS A 66 2.76 -2.23 -15.64
C LYS A 66 1.75 -1.37 -16.42
N GLN A 67 0.51 -1.30 -15.92
CA GLN A 67 -0.51 -0.39 -16.43
C GLN A 67 -0.39 0.94 -15.68
N ARG A 68 0.22 1.94 -16.33
CA ARG A 68 0.53 3.24 -15.72
C ARG A 68 -0.71 3.99 -15.22
N ASP A 69 -1.86 3.76 -15.84
CA ASP A 69 -3.13 4.40 -15.46
C ASP A 69 -3.68 3.88 -14.11
N LYS A 70 -3.18 2.72 -13.65
CA LYS A 70 -3.50 2.14 -12.34
C LYS A 70 -2.47 2.50 -11.27
N ASN A 71 -1.48 3.32 -11.61
CA ASN A 71 -0.53 3.82 -10.61
C ASN A 71 -1.27 4.79 -9.70
N PHE A 72 -1.04 4.65 -8.41
CA PHE A 72 -1.57 5.56 -7.40
C PHE A 72 -0.47 5.84 -6.38
N GLY A 73 -0.49 7.06 -5.85
CA GLY A 73 0.36 7.48 -4.75
C GLY A 73 -0.48 7.72 -3.50
N VAL A 74 0.08 7.40 -2.34
CA VAL A 74 -0.47 7.81 -1.04
C VAL A 74 0.56 8.69 -0.36
N LEU A 75 0.14 9.90 0.05
CA LEU A 75 0.96 10.77 0.86
C LEU A 75 0.92 10.28 2.31
N TYR A 76 2.06 9.80 2.80
CA TYR A 76 2.22 9.30 4.16
C TYR A 76 2.65 10.39 5.14
N GLY A 77 3.37 11.40 4.63
CA GLY A 77 3.74 12.57 5.43
C GLY A 77 4.38 13.66 4.59
N LEU A 78 4.57 14.82 5.22
CA LEU A 78 5.19 15.99 4.64
C LEU A 78 6.20 16.59 5.62
N LYS A 79 7.23 17.21 5.07
CA LYS A 79 8.19 18.04 5.80
C LYS A 79 8.30 19.39 5.09
N LYS A 80 7.96 20.47 5.79
CA LYS A 80 8.10 21.84 5.28
C LYS A 80 9.54 22.35 5.44
N SER A 81 9.87 23.44 4.74
CA SER A 81 11.13 24.19 4.87
C SER A 81 11.37 24.71 6.29
N ASP A 82 10.30 25.04 7.03
CA ASP A 82 10.30 25.40 8.46
C ASP A 82 10.67 24.24 9.40
N GLY A 83 11.07 23.08 8.87
CA GLY A 83 11.47 21.90 9.63
C GLY A 83 10.31 21.12 10.27
N LYS A 84 9.10 21.66 10.26
CA LYS A 84 7.87 20.98 10.70
C LYS A 84 7.62 19.73 9.87
N LYS A 85 7.42 18.60 10.55
CA LYS A 85 7.13 17.29 9.96
C LYS A 85 5.74 16.86 10.41
N ALA A 86 4.88 16.52 9.48
CA ALA A 86 3.58 15.93 9.75
C ALA A 86 3.51 14.56 9.07
N PHE A 87 3.17 13.52 9.84
CA PHE A 87 3.06 12.15 9.37
C PHE A 87 1.72 11.57 9.78
N ALA A 88 1.07 10.85 8.87
CA ALA A 88 -0.20 10.17 9.11
C ALA A 88 0.05 8.87 9.88
N THR A 89 0.52 9.03 11.12
CA THR A 89 0.91 7.94 12.02
C THR A 89 -0.27 7.03 12.34
N GLN A 90 -1.51 7.51 12.18
CA GLN A 90 -2.70 6.67 12.27
C GLN A 90 -2.69 5.49 11.29
N TYR A 91 -2.23 5.69 10.04
CA TYR A 91 -2.16 4.61 9.05
C TYR A 91 -1.07 3.58 9.35
N ARG A 92 -0.05 3.94 10.14
CA ARG A 92 1.00 3.02 10.56
C ARG A 92 0.46 1.83 11.35
N TRP A 93 -0.63 2.02 12.10
CA TRP A 93 -1.24 0.96 12.91
C TRP A 93 -2.56 0.45 12.33
N GLN A 94 -3.36 1.33 11.73
CA GLN A 94 -4.65 0.95 11.17
C GLN A 94 -4.54 -0.05 10.01
N VAL A 95 -3.56 0.15 9.11
CA VAL A 95 -3.38 -0.73 7.94
C VAL A 95 -2.89 -2.13 8.35
N PRO A 96 -1.86 -2.27 9.20
CA PRO A 96 -1.48 -3.60 9.71
C PRO A 96 -2.59 -4.30 10.50
N LEU A 97 -3.37 -3.56 11.30
CA LEU A 97 -4.47 -4.14 12.08
C LEU A 97 -5.56 -4.70 11.17
N THR A 98 -5.96 -3.94 10.14
CA THR A 98 -6.94 -4.42 9.15
C THR A 98 -6.42 -5.62 8.37
N LEU A 99 -5.13 -5.64 8.00
CA LEU A 99 -4.50 -6.81 7.38
C LEU A 99 -4.46 -8.03 8.33
N ALA A 100 -4.25 -7.83 9.63
CA ALA A 100 -4.31 -8.92 10.60
C ALA A 100 -5.73 -9.50 10.72
N VAL A 101 -6.77 -8.67 10.70
CA VAL A 101 -8.17 -9.13 10.64
C VAL A 101 -8.42 -9.93 9.36
N TYR A 102 -7.96 -9.43 8.20
CA TYR A 102 -8.06 -10.18 6.94
C TYR A 102 -7.27 -11.48 6.96
N ALA A 103 -6.14 -11.55 7.67
CA ALA A 103 -5.37 -12.77 7.84
C ALA A 103 -6.19 -13.86 8.55
N VAL A 104 -6.90 -13.50 9.62
CA VAL A 104 -7.78 -14.42 10.36
C VAL A 104 -8.94 -14.88 9.48
N ILE A 105 -9.59 -13.97 8.77
CA ILE A 105 -10.68 -14.31 7.85
C ILE A 105 -10.19 -15.26 6.75
N ALA A 106 -9.04 -14.93 6.12
CA ALA A 106 -8.45 -15.76 5.07
C ALA A 106 -8.09 -17.15 5.59
N PHE A 107 -7.49 -17.24 6.78
CA PHE A 107 -7.22 -18.51 7.44
C PHE A 107 -8.51 -19.32 7.62
N CYS A 108 -9.55 -18.74 8.20
CA CYS A 108 -10.82 -19.44 8.43
C CYS A 108 -11.47 -19.92 7.13
N VAL A 109 -11.55 -19.07 6.12
CA VAL A 109 -12.16 -19.41 4.83
C VAL A 109 -11.37 -20.51 4.11
N VAL A 110 -10.06 -20.38 4.03
CA VAL A 110 -9.20 -21.38 3.38
C VAL A 110 -9.19 -22.69 4.16
N PHE A 111 -9.26 -22.65 5.49
CA PHE A 111 -9.35 -23.88 6.28
C PHE A 111 -10.68 -24.62 6.05
N VAL A 112 -11.81 -23.91 6.15
CA VAL A 112 -13.16 -24.51 6.01
C VAL A 112 -13.39 -25.04 4.61
N ILE A 113 -12.92 -24.35 3.57
CA ILE A 113 -13.07 -24.77 2.16
C ILE A 113 -11.97 -25.76 1.77
N GLY A 114 -10.74 -25.53 2.23
CA GLY A 114 -9.58 -26.37 1.91
C GLY A 114 -9.71 -27.77 2.47
N TRP A 115 -10.38 -27.95 3.61
CA TRP A 115 -10.60 -29.27 4.19
C TRP A 115 -11.37 -30.24 3.26
N PRO A 116 -12.61 -29.94 2.80
CA PRO A 116 -13.33 -30.83 1.87
C PRO A 116 -12.66 -30.93 0.50
N VAL A 117 -12.02 -29.87 0.02
CA VAL A 117 -11.26 -29.89 -1.25
C VAL A 117 -10.07 -30.86 -1.16
N THR A 118 -9.35 -30.85 -0.04
CA THR A 118 -8.24 -31.78 0.22
C THR A 118 -8.74 -33.23 0.28
N VAL A 119 -9.88 -33.48 0.94
CA VAL A 119 -10.51 -34.82 0.92
C VAL A 119 -10.82 -35.28 -0.50
N ALA A 120 -11.42 -34.41 -1.32
CA ALA A 120 -11.77 -34.74 -2.70
C ALA A 120 -10.54 -35.02 -3.56
N LEU A 121 -9.49 -34.20 -3.44
CA LEU A 121 -8.22 -34.37 -4.15
C LEU A 121 -7.51 -35.68 -3.79
N LEU A 122 -7.43 -36.00 -2.49
CA LEU A 122 -6.79 -37.23 -2.02
C LEU A 122 -7.59 -38.48 -2.44
N ARG A 123 -8.93 -38.41 -2.46
CA ARG A 123 -9.75 -39.51 -3.00
C ARG A 123 -9.58 -39.68 -4.52
N PHE A 124 -9.48 -38.58 -5.26
CA PHE A 124 -9.33 -38.62 -6.72
C PHE A 124 -7.96 -39.13 -7.15
N SER A 125 -6.91 -38.91 -6.36
CA SER A 125 -5.55 -39.38 -6.66
C SER A 125 -5.34 -40.88 -6.44
N GLY A 126 -6.37 -41.62 -6.00
CA GLY A 126 -6.29 -43.06 -5.75
C GLY A 126 -5.41 -43.45 -4.56
N LEU A 127 -4.87 -42.47 -3.84
CA LEU A 127 -4.24 -42.67 -2.54
C LEU A 127 -5.35 -42.99 -1.53
N PHE A 128 -5.03 -43.88 -0.59
CA PHE A 128 -5.87 -44.43 0.49
C PHE A 128 -6.93 -43.47 1.07
N MET A 129 -7.99 -44.02 1.72
CA MET A 129 -8.86 -43.24 2.62
C MET A 129 -7.98 -42.39 3.54
N PRO A 130 -7.88 -41.06 3.30
CA PRO A 130 -6.89 -40.26 3.99
C PRO A 130 -7.29 -40.17 5.45
N SER A 131 -6.33 -40.31 6.36
CA SER A 131 -6.63 -40.16 7.77
C SER A 131 -7.12 -38.73 8.02
N MET A 132 -8.06 -38.56 8.95
CA MET A 132 -8.57 -37.23 9.31
C MET A 132 -7.44 -36.29 9.75
N THR A 133 -6.38 -36.84 10.33
CA THR A 133 -5.17 -36.11 10.74
C THR A 133 -4.40 -35.55 9.54
N GLU A 134 -4.19 -36.33 8.47
CA GLU A 134 -3.46 -35.88 7.27
C GLU A 134 -4.22 -34.76 6.55
N VAL A 135 -5.53 -34.93 6.35
CA VAL A 135 -6.40 -33.92 5.72
C VAL A 135 -6.36 -32.62 6.51
N THR A 136 -6.51 -32.71 7.84
CA THR A 136 -6.50 -31.55 8.71
C THR A 136 -5.14 -30.86 8.71
N THR A 137 -4.04 -31.62 8.66
CA THR A 137 -2.68 -31.06 8.60
C THR A 137 -2.46 -30.28 7.31
N ILE A 138 -2.84 -30.83 6.15
CA ILE A 138 -2.70 -30.15 4.86
C ILE A 138 -3.53 -28.87 4.82
N ALA A 139 -4.82 -28.95 5.18
CA ALA A 139 -5.72 -27.79 5.21
C ALA A 139 -5.22 -26.71 6.19
N LEU A 140 -4.63 -27.10 7.33
CA LEU A 140 -4.03 -26.18 8.28
C LEU A 140 -2.82 -25.44 7.70
N VAL A 141 -1.95 -26.15 6.98
CA VAL A 141 -0.77 -25.55 6.32
C VAL A 141 -1.21 -24.57 5.25
N GLU A 142 -2.17 -24.94 4.39
CA GLU A 142 -2.71 -24.05 3.35
C GLU A 142 -3.37 -22.80 3.94
N ALA A 143 -4.18 -22.96 4.98
CA ALA A 143 -4.80 -21.84 5.69
C ALA A 143 -3.76 -20.93 6.35
N SER A 144 -2.72 -21.52 6.95
CA SER A 144 -1.61 -20.78 7.58
C SER A 144 -0.82 -19.99 6.56
N LEU A 145 -0.57 -20.54 5.36
CA LEU A 145 0.07 -19.83 4.26
C LEU A 145 -0.79 -18.65 3.78
N ALA A 146 -2.10 -18.85 3.65
CA ALA A 146 -3.03 -17.79 3.28
C ALA A 146 -3.06 -16.65 4.30
N GLY A 147 -3.18 -16.95 5.60
CA GLY A 147 -3.09 -15.95 6.65
C GLY A 147 -1.72 -15.27 6.73
N GLY A 148 -0.65 -16.07 6.60
CA GLY A 148 0.73 -15.61 6.60
C GLY A 148 1.04 -14.60 5.49
N PHE A 149 0.41 -14.72 4.33
CA PHE A 149 0.52 -13.73 3.25
C PHE A 149 0.08 -12.33 3.68
N PHE A 150 -1.05 -12.22 4.38
CA PHE A 150 -1.56 -10.93 4.88
C PHE A 150 -0.71 -10.40 6.03
N LEU A 151 -0.29 -11.26 6.95
CA LEU A 151 0.61 -10.89 8.05
C LEU A 151 1.98 -10.41 7.53
N TRP A 152 2.52 -11.03 6.48
CA TRP A 152 3.73 -10.56 5.82
C TRP A 152 3.56 -9.16 5.22
N GLY A 153 2.40 -8.89 4.60
CA GLY A 153 2.03 -7.55 4.14
C GLY A 153 1.98 -6.53 5.27
N ALA A 154 1.37 -6.89 6.40
CA ALA A 154 1.29 -6.05 7.59
C ALA A 154 2.68 -5.75 8.16
N TRP A 155 3.52 -6.78 8.30
CA TRP A 155 4.91 -6.66 8.76
C TRP A 155 5.73 -5.74 7.86
N LYS A 156 5.59 -5.88 6.54
CA LYS A 156 6.29 -5.03 5.57
C LYS A 156 5.86 -3.57 5.69
N MET A 157 4.58 -3.29 5.92
CA MET A 157 4.08 -1.92 6.13
C MET A 157 4.64 -1.30 7.39
N ILE A 158 4.67 -2.04 8.51
CA ILE A 158 5.27 -1.56 9.77
C ILE A 158 6.73 -1.22 9.57
N ASN A 159 7.50 -2.11 8.92
CA ASN A 159 8.92 -1.87 8.69
C ASN A 159 9.19 -0.72 7.72
N CYS A 160 8.41 -0.56 6.64
CA CYS A 160 8.61 0.58 5.74
C CYS A 160 8.29 1.89 6.47
N THR A 161 7.24 1.92 7.28
CA THR A 161 6.78 3.15 7.95
C THR A 161 7.51 3.45 9.26
N ALA A 162 8.34 2.53 9.75
CA ALA A 162 9.14 2.72 10.96
C ALA A 162 10.24 3.77 10.79
N ASP A 163 10.86 3.82 9.61
CA ASP A 163 11.89 4.81 9.26
C ASP A 163 11.59 5.45 7.90
N ALA A 164 10.73 6.48 7.94
CA ALA A 164 10.39 7.26 6.76
C ALA A 164 11.58 8.08 6.23
N GLU A 165 12.57 8.38 7.07
CA GLU A 165 13.75 9.16 6.68
C GLU A 165 14.77 8.32 5.93
N ALA A 166 14.79 7.00 6.08
CA ALA A 166 15.61 6.11 5.26
C ALA A 166 15.04 5.86 3.84
N TRP A 167 13.86 6.41 3.51
CA TRP A 167 13.25 6.17 2.19
C TRP A 167 14.09 6.67 1.04
N LYS A 168 13.93 6.06 -0.14
CA LYS A 168 14.69 6.43 -1.33
C LYS A 168 14.31 7.84 -1.77
N THR A 169 15.29 8.72 -1.91
CA THR A 169 15.08 10.05 -2.54
C THR A 169 14.91 9.88 -4.04
N MET A 170 13.92 10.56 -4.60
CA MET A 170 13.59 10.51 -6.02
C MET A 170 13.21 11.89 -6.53
N ASP A 171 13.69 12.22 -7.72
CA ASP A 171 13.39 13.51 -8.34
C ASP A 171 11.92 13.58 -8.81
N PRO A 172 11.27 14.75 -8.72
CA PRO A 172 9.89 14.95 -9.21
C PRO A 172 9.69 14.49 -10.66
N ALA A 173 10.67 14.75 -11.54
CA ALA A 173 10.65 14.33 -12.94
C ALA A 173 10.62 12.80 -13.11
N SER A 174 11.48 12.11 -12.35
CA SER A 174 11.57 10.65 -12.35
C SER A 174 10.30 9.99 -11.82
N LEU A 175 9.64 10.65 -10.85
CA LEU A 175 8.37 10.22 -10.30
C LEU A 175 7.21 10.42 -11.29
N SER A 176 7.10 11.62 -11.86
CA SER A 176 6.08 11.97 -12.86
C SER A 176 6.18 11.07 -14.11
N GLY A 177 7.40 10.73 -14.54
CA GLY A 177 7.65 9.78 -15.64
C GLY A 177 7.02 8.40 -15.42
N ARG A 178 6.81 7.96 -14.18
CA ARG A 178 6.11 6.69 -13.88
C ARG A 178 4.62 6.75 -14.18
N PHE A 179 4.04 7.95 -14.24
CA PHE A 179 2.63 8.20 -14.53
C PHE A 179 2.38 8.66 -15.98
N SER A 180 3.42 8.77 -16.83
CA SER A 180 3.40 9.53 -18.10
C SER A 180 2.38 9.13 -19.19
N LYS A 181 1.49 8.16 -18.97
CA LYS A 181 0.32 7.96 -19.83
C LYS A 181 -0.89 8.79 -19.40
N LEU A 182 -0.93 9.26 -18.16
CA LEU A 182 -2.03 10.09 -17.63
C LEU A 182 -1.92 11.58 -18.05
N TYR A 183 -0.77 11.98 -18.58
CA TYR A 183 -0.52 13.33 -19.10
C TYR A 183 0.39 13.23 -20.34
N LYS A 184 -0.23 13.01 -21.49
CA LYS A 184 0.30 13.36 -22.81
C LYS A 184 -0.75 14.23 -23.50
#